data_AF-A0A061QFZ4-F1
#
_entry.id   AF-A0A061QFZ4-F1
#
_cell.length_a   1.000
_cell.length_b   1.000
_cell.length_c   1.000
_cell.angle_alpha   90.00
_cell.angle_beta   90.00
_cell.angle_gamma   90.00
#
_symmetry.space_group_name_H-M   'P 1'
#
loop_
_entity.id
_entity.type
_entity.pdbx_description
1 polymer ?
#
loop_
_entity_poly.entity_id
_entity_poly.type
_entity_poly.pdbx_seq_one_letter_code
_entity_poly.pdbx_strand_id
1 'polypeptide(L)'
;MIPSLSTHLVRYTPPHRQGGGGEKPATVYLLKPADVFERALYESDMDRFGCRFHSDTELFDEARAALKASGGDVALLFDLVDQVQMVPDSLDDNQRQRWDRLERSLVEDWPAYREMVAMRSRYVRLMPLCAARRFLKGWENGPCEFRMGADGMVPNEMLNLIPPADLLAIGTELRRMMYLRPEEEKNSSAPSSSEPDRRILSEDGKAQAAKAGSSTQGQVRKSSKKTRD
;
A
#
# COMPACT_ATOMS: atom_id res chain seq x y z
N MET A 1 2.62 -11.04 -9.24
CA MET A 1 1.42 -11.83 -9.56
C MET A 1 0.23 -10.97 -9.18
N ILE A 2 -0.62 -10.57 -10.12
CA ILE A 2 -1.84 -9.81 -9.78
C ILE A 2 -2.75 -10.80 -9.02
N PRO A 3 -3.29 -10.47 -7.83
CA PRO A 3 -4.19 -11.37 -7.14
C PRO A 3 -5.36 -11.70 -8.08
N SER A 4 -5.58 -13.00 -8.28
CA SER A 4 -6.72 -13.50 -9.05
C SER A 4 -8.01 -12.92 -8.48
N LEU A 5 -9.01 -12.75 -9.35
CA LEU A 5 -10.39 -12.35 -9.01
C LEU A 5 -10.99 -13.33 -8.00
N SER A 6 -10.62 -13.20 -6.73
CA SER A 6 -11.16 -14.00 -5.65
C SER A 6 -12.52 -13.43 -5.29
N THR A 7 -13.57 -14.15 -5.70
CA THR A 7 -14.94 -13.90 -5.26
C THR A 7 -15.16 -14.27 -3.79
N HIS A 8 -14.16 -14.90 -3.14
CA HIS A 8 -14.26 -15.33 -1.75
C HIS A 8 -14.10 -14.16 -0.80
N LEU A 9 -15.09 -13.99 0.08
CA LEU A 9 -15.02 -13.05 1.19
C LEU A 9 -14.04 -13.57 2.25
N VAL A 10 -13.17 -12.68 2.71
CA VAL A 10 -12.25 -12.92 3.81
C VAL A 10 -12.98 -12.68 5.12
N ARG A 11 -13.04 -13.70 5.97
CA ARG A 11 -13.54 -13.59 7.34
C ARG A 11 -12.48 -12.90 8.19
N TYR A 12 -12.82 -11.77 8.80
CA TYR A 12 -11.91 -10.97 9.60
C TYR A 12 -12.51 -10.67 10.97
N THR A 13 -11.77 -11.00 12.03
CA THR A 13 -12.09 -10.60 13.41
C THR A 13 -10.99 -9.67 13.90
N PRO A 14 -11.29 -8.41 14.29
CA PRO A 14 -10.28 -7.47 14.74
C PRO A 14 -9.43 -8.03 15.89
N PRO A 15 -8.11 -7.82 15.92
CA PRO A 15 -7.24 -8.42 16.93
C PRO A 15 -7.68 -8.16 18.38
N HIS A 16 -8.15 -6.95 18.69
CA HIS A 16 -8.63 -6.60 20.03
C HIS A 16 -9.96 -7.27 20.43
N ARG A 17 -10.62 -7.96 19.49
CA ARG A 17 -11.81 -8.81 19.73
C ARG A 17 -11.43 -10.28 19.92
N GLN A 18 -10.23 -10.69 19.50
CA GLN A 18 -9.76 -12.06 19.61
C GLN A 18 -9.42 -12.35 21.09
N GLY A 19 -10.03 -13.37 21.69
CA GLY A 19 -9.75 -13.76 23.08
C GLY A 19 -10.64 -13.12 24.14
N GLY A 20 -11.65 -12.34 23.77
CA GLY A 20 -12.70 -11.93 24.70
C GLY A 20 -13.57 -13.15 25.08
N GLY A 21 -13.28 -13.79 26.21
CA GLY A 21 -14.09 -14.89 26.79
C GLY A 21 -15.47 -14.46 27.29
N GLY A 22 -16.08 -13.45 26.66
CA GLY A 22 -17.41 -12.97 26.97
C GLY A 22 -18.48 -13.92 26.45
N GLU A 23 -19.68 -13.80 27.04
CA GLU A 23 -20.86 -14.62 26.74
C GLU A 23 -21.37 -14.46 25.29
N LYS A 24 -20.99 -13.37 24.60
CA LYS A 24 -21.38 -13.11 23.22
C LYS A 24 -20.23 -13.40 22.25
N PRO A 25 -20.45 -14.15 21.15
CA PRO A 25 -19.42 -14.39 20.14
C PRO A 25 -18.95 -13.07 19.51
N ALA A 26 -17.66 -13.00 19.16
CA ALA A 26 -17.08 -11.85 18.50
C ALA A 26 -17.71 -11.62 17.12
N THR A 27 -17.86 -10.35 16.74
CA THR A 27 -18.29 -9.97 15.40
C THR A 27 -17.22 -10.36 14.38
N VAL A 28 -17.62 -11.11 13.36
CA VAL A 28 -16.77 -11.46 12.22
C VAL A 28 -17.19 -10.60 11.03
N TYR A 29 -16.29 -9.80 10.49
CA TYR A 29 -16.54 -8.99 9.30
C TYR A 29 -16.19 -9.77 8.04
N LEU A 30 -17.01 -9.64 7.00
CA LEU A 30 -16.81 -10.29 5.72
C LEU A 30 -16.26 -9.26 4.73
N LEU A 31 -14.96 -9.34 4.45
CA LEU A 31 -14.23 -8.36 3.65
C LEU A 31 -14.02 -8.89 2.24
N LYS A 32 -14.27 -8.05 1.23
CA LYS A 32 -13.94 -8.37 -0.16
C LYS A 32 -12.55 -7.81 -0.50
N PRO A 33 -11.59 -8.64 -0.97
CA PRO A 33 -10.37 -8.13 -1.58
C PRO A 33 -10.69 -7.31 -2.83
N ALA A 34 -10.10 -6.12 -2.95
CA ALA A 34 -10.31 -5.28 -4.12
C ALA A 34 -9.59 -5.85 -5.35
N ASP A 35 -10.25 -5.82 -6.51
CA ASP A 35 -9.55 -5.97 -7.79
C ASP A 35 -8.91 -4.63 -8.22
N VAL A 36 -8.22 -4.66 -9.37
CA VAL A 36 -7.50 -3.49 -9.91
C VAL A 36 -8.44 -2.31 -10.21
N PHE A 37 -9.65 -2.58 -10.71
CA PHE A 37 -10.63 -1.54 -11.03
C PHE A 37 -11.28 -0.99 -9.77
N GLU A 38 -11.64 -1.85 -8.83
CA GLU A 38 -12.23 -1.41 -7.56
C GLU A 38 -11.24 -0.58 -6.74
N ARG A 39 -9.94 -0.91 -6.81
CA ARG A 39 -8.89 -0.08 -6.20
C ARG A 39 -8.82 1.31 -6.83
N ALA A 40 -8.86 1.41 -8.16
CA ALA A 40 -8.89 2.71 -8.84
C ALA A 40 -10.15 3.52 -8.48
N LEU A 41 -11.30 2.87 -8.33
CA LEU A 41 -12.52 3.53 -7.87
C LEU A 41 -12.43 3.99 -6.40
N TYR A 42 -11.80 3.20 -5.55
CA TYR A 42 -11.50 3.59 -4.17
C TYR A 42 -10.56 4.81 -4.13
N GLU A 43 -9.50 4.82 -4.95
CA GLU A 43 -8.58 5.96 -5.06
C GLU A 43 -9.31 7.21 -5.56
N SER A 44 -10.19 7.07 -6.57
CA SER A 44 -11.01 8.17 -7.07
C SER A 44 -11.95 8.76 -6.00
N ASP A 45 -12.51 7.93 -5.13
CA ASP A 45 -13.29 8.43 -3.98
C ASP A 45 -12.42 9.20 -3.00
N MET A 46 -11.23 8.68 -2.67
CA MET A 46 -10.29 9.37 -1.78
C MET A 46 -9.90 10.74 -2.35
N ASP A 47 -9.62 10.82 -3.64
CA ASP A 47 -9.31 12.07 -4.35
C ASP A 47 -10.49 13.05 -4.32
N ARG A 48 -11.73 12.56 -4.49
CA ARG A 48 -12.94 13.38 -4.38
C ARG A 48 -13.10 14.05 -3.01
N PHE A 49 -12.61 13.40 -1.94
CA PHE A 49 -12.57 13.99 -0.60
C PHE A 49 -11.37 14.91 -0.37
N GLY A 50 -10.52 15.12 -1.39
CA GLY A 50 -9.26 15.85 -1.28
C GLY A 50 -8.29 15.17 -0.34
N CYS A 51 -8.27 13.83 -0.33
CA CYS A 51 -7.39 13.05 0.54
C CYS A 51 -6.21 12.53 -0.25
N ARG A 52 -5.01 12.98 0.10
CA ARG A 52 -3.77 12.39 -0.37
C ARG A 52 -2.92 11.97 0.81
N PHE A 53 -2.34 10.77 0.73
CA PHE A 53 -1.35 10.34 1.70
C PHE A 53 0.03 10.82 1.24
N HIS A 54 0.49 11.94 1.79
CA HIS A 54 1.88 12.34 1.65
C HIS A 54 2.77 11.43 2.48
N SER A 55 3.81 10.91 1.84
CA SER A 55 4.86 10.14 2.48
C SER A 55 5.66 11.00 3.46
N ASP A 56 6.35 10.37 4.40
CA ASP A 56 7.24 11.08 5.32
C ASP A 56 8.33 11.82 4.56
N THR A 57 8.88 11.22 3.50
CA THR A 57 9.86 11.87 2.61
C THR A 57 9.33 13.15 1.99
N GLU A 58 8.11 13.14 1.42
CA GLU A 58 7.51 14.36 0.86
C GLU A 58 7.35 15.47 1.92
N LEU A 59 6.91 15.11 3.14
CA LEU A 59 6.78 16.08 4.23
C LEU A 59 8.15 16.64 4.66
N PHE A 60 9.17 15.80 4.80
CA PHE A 60 10.51 16.26 5.15
C PHE A 60 11.13 17.14 4.07
N ASP A 61 10.92 16.81 2.79
CA ASP A 61 11.40 17.63 1.67
C ASP A 61 10.72 19.01 1.67
N GLU A 62 9.42 19.08 1.97
CA GLU A 62 8.71 20.34 2.10
C GLU A 62 9.17 21.13 3.33
N ALA A 63 9.43 20.47 4.47
CA ALA A 63 10.01 21.10 5.65
C ALA A 63 11.39 21.72 5.34
N ARG A 64 12.24 21.00 4.59
CA ARG A 64 13.53 21.52 4.11
C ARG A 64 13.37 22.72 3.20
N ALA A 65 12.39 22.70 2.30
CA ALA A 65 12.09 23.81 1.41
C ALA A 65 11.68 25.07 2.21
N ALA A 66 10.82 24.91 3.21
CA ALA A 66 10.39 25.98 4.11
C ALA A 66 11.57 26.59 4.89
N LEU A 67 12.42 25.74 5.49
CA LEU A 67 13.61 26.19 6.22
C LEU A 67 14.56 26.98 5.32
N LYS A 68 14.80 26.50 4.09
CA LYS A 68 15.63 27.21 3.10
C LYS A 68 15.07 28.58 2.74
N ALA A 69 13.75 28.71 2.63
CA ALA A 69 13.09 29.96 2.29
C ALA A 69 13.11 30.99 3.43
N SER A 70 13.24 30.56 4.68
CA SER A 70 13.23 31.46 5.86
C SER A 70 14.46 32.38 5.96
N GLY A 71 15.57 32.05 5.29
CA GLY A 71 16.77 32.90 5.20
C GLY A 71 17.58 33.06 6.50
N GLY A 72 17.24 32.36 7.57
CA GLY A 72 17.98 32.38 8.85
C GLY A 72 19.12 31.35 8.93
N ASP A 73 19.86 31.37 10.04
CA ASP A 73 20.76 30.27 10.40
C ASP A 73 19.94 29.05 10.85
N VAL A 74 19.64 28.19 9.87
CA VAL A 74 18.78 27.01 10.02
C VAL A 74 19.57 25.71 10.00
N ALA A 75 20.90 25.75 10.10
CA ALA A 75 21.74 24.55 10.02
C ALA A 75 21.33 23.48 11.05
N LEU A 76 21.12 23.91 12.30
CA LEU A 76 20.66 23.02 13.38
C LEU A 76 19.26 22.45 13.16
N LEU A 77 18.40 23.14 12.40
CA LEU A 77 17.06 22.67 12.07
C LEU A 77 17.07 21.68 10.91
N PHE A 78 17.96 21.87 9.92
CA PHE A 78 18.22 20.86 8.89
C PHE A 78 18.75 19.57 9.50
N ASP A 79 19.74 19.67 10.40
CA ASP A 79 20.27 18.49 11.11
C ASP A 79 19.17 17.76 11.90
N LEU A 80 18.25 18.50 12.51
CA LEU A 80 17.11 17.91 13.21
C LEU A 80 16.16 17.18 12.25
N VAL A 81 15.81 17.78 11.10
CA VAL A 81 14.97 17.14 10.07
C VAL A 81 15.62 15.84 9.57
N ASP A 82 16.93 15.87 9.29
CA ASP A 82 17.68 14.72 8.82
C ASP A 82 17.73 13.60 9.87
N GLN A 83 17.95 13.94 11.14
CA GLN A 83 17.93 12.98 12.26
C GLN A 83 16.56 12.32 12.41
N VAL A 84 15.48 13.12 12.39
CA VAL A 84 14.10 12.61 12.51
C VAL A 84 13.76 11.69 11.33
N GLN A 85 14.19 12.04 10.11
CA GLN A 85 13.93 11.21 8.93
C GLN A 85 14.69 9.88 8.98
N MET A 86 15.95 9.88 9.43
CA MET A 86 16.79 8.68 9.42
C MET A 86 16.42 7.70 10.52
N VAL A 87 16.12 8.19 11.73
CA VAL A 87 15.94 7.33 12.91
C VAL A 87 14.83 7.88 13.83
N PRO A 88 13.56 7.86 13.38
CA PRO A 88 12.44 8.50 14.08
C PRO A 88 12.20 7.97 15.50
N ASP A 89 12.52 6.69 15.75
CA ASP A 89 12.33 6.06 17.06
C ASP A 89 13.47 6.33 18.05
N SER A 90 14.60 6.90 17.59
CA SER A 90 15.78 7.14 18.44
C SER A 90 15.84 8.53 19.08
N LEU A 91 14.86 9.39 18.79
CA LEU A 91 14.87 10.75 19.32
C LEU A 91 14.70 10.73 20.83
N ASP A 92 15.58 11.43 21.52
CA ASP A 92 15.41 11.75 22.94
C ASP A 92 14.27 12.76 23.15
N ASP A 93 13.84 12.95 24.39
CA ASP A 93 12.73 13.85 24.72
C ASP A 93 13.00 15.30 24.30
N ASN A 94 14.26 15.74 24.32
CA ASN A 94 14.63 17.11 23.93
C ASN A 94 14.49 17.29 22.41
N GLN A 95 14.98 16.32 21.64
CA GLN A 95 14.86 16.28 20.19
C GLN A 95 13.39 16.20 19.75
N ARG A 96 12.58 15.36 20.41
CA ARG A 96 11.13 15.30 20.18
C ARG A 96 10.46 16.65 20.43
N GLN A 97 10.76 17.29 21.55
CA GLN A 97 10.21 18.61 21.86
C GLN A 97 10.69 19.70 20.89
N ARG A 98 11.91 19.61 20.36
CA ARG A 98 12.38 20.51 19.30
C ARG A 98 11.66 20.25 17.98
N TRP A 99 11.48 19.00 17.60
CA TRP A 99 10.74 18.59 16.42
C TRP A 99 9.29 19.09 16.48
N ASP A 100 8.59 18.85 17.59
CA ASP A 100 7.19 19.30 17.77
C ASP A 100 7.06 20.82 17.66
N ARG A 101 8.05 21.58 18.15
CA ARG A 101 8.09 23.05 18.03
C ARG A 101 8.35 23.48 16.59
N LEU A 102 9.27 22.82 15.89
CA LEU A 102 9.54 23.09 14.48
C LEU A 102 8.31 22.79 13.63
N GLU A 103 7.71 21.61 13.78
CA GLU A 103 6.51 21.21 13.04
C GLU A 103 5.36 22.19 13.26
N ARG A 104 5.16 22.65 14.51
CA ARG A 104 4.15 23.68 14.81
C ARG A 104 4.41 24.98 14.06
N SER A 105 5.64 25.48 14.06
CA SER A 105 6.00 26.69 13.30
C SER A 105 5.83 26.47 11.79
N LEU A 106 6.20 25.31 11.25
CA LEU A 106 5.96 24.99 9.84
C LEU A 106 4.47 25.01 9.49
N VAL A 107 3.61 24.46 10.35
CA VAL A 107 2.16 24.49 10.14
C VAL A 107 1.58 25.92 10.24
N GLU A 108 2.10 26.75 11.14
CA GLU A 108 1.66 28.12 11.32
C GLU A 108 2.09 29.01 10.14
N ASP A 109 3.38 28.94 9.78
CA ASP A 109 4.04 29.91 8.90
C ASP A 109 4.16 29.45 7.44
N TRP A 110 4.06 28.15 7.16
CA TRP A 110 4.27 27.60 5.81
C TRP A 110 3.01 26.92 5.22
N PRO A 111 2.24 27.62 4.36
CA PRO A 111 0.96 27.14 3.85
C PRO A 111 1.01 25.76 3.16
N ALA A 112 2.06 25.49 2.39
CA ALA A 112 2.19 24.22 1.64
C ALA A 112 2.38 23.02 2.58
N TYR A 113 3.24 23.15 3.59
CA TYR A 113 3.45 22.10 4.61
C TYR A 113 2.16 21.88 5.42
N ARG A 114 1.51 22.97 5.84
CA ARG A 114 0.21 22.91 6.52
C ARG A 114 -0.83 22.15 5.70
N GLU A 115 -0.92 22.42 4.40
CA GLU A 115 -1.86 21.74 3.49
C GLU A 115 -1.56 20.24 3.41
N MET A 116 -0.29 19.85 3.27
CA MET A 116 0.12 18.44 3.25
C MET A 116 -0.24 17.70 4.54
N VAL A 117 0.03 18.31 5.70
CA VAL A 117 -0.35 17.76 7.02
C VAL A 117 -1.87 17.60 7.12
N ALA A 118 -2.64 18.61 6.68
CA ALA A 118 -4.10 18.56 6.68
C ALA A 118 -4.64 17.45 5.76
N MET A 119 -4.08 17.30 4.55
CA MET A 119 -4.44 16.22 3.61
C MET A 119 -4.14 14.84 4.19
N ARG A 120 -2.95 14.65 4.79
CA ARG A 120 -2.56 13.40 5.42
C ARG A 120 -3.47 13.05 6.60
N SER A 121 -3.78 14.03 7.46
CA SER A 121 -4.72 13.86 8.58
C SER A 121 -6.11 13.45 8.10
N ARG A 122 -6.62 14.11 7.05
CA ARG A 122 -7.90 13.76 6.43
C ARG A 122 -7.87 12.35 5.84
N TYR A 123 -6.79 11.99 5.14
CA TYR A 123 -6.61 10.66 4.57
C TYR A 123 -6.70 9.58 5.66
N VAL A 124 -5.97 9.72 6.78
CA VAL A 124 -5.98 8.74 7.87
C VAL A 124 -7.37 8.56 8.47
N ARG A 125 -8.16 9.64 8.57
CA ARG A 125 -9.53 9.61 9.08
C ARG A 125 -10.54 9.00 8.10
N LEU A 126 -10.42 9.31 6.81
CA LEU A 126 -11.40 8.88 5.80
C LEU A 126 -11.08 7.53 5.17
N MET A 127 -9.82 7.11 5.14
CA MET A 127 -9.41 5.84 4.56
C MET A 127 -10.22 4.64 5.09
N PRO A 128 -10.40 4.45 6.42
CA PRO A 128 -11.17 3.32 6.93
C PRO A 128 -12.64 3.36 6.52
N LEU A 129 -13.24 4.55 6.46
CA LEU A 129 -14.63 4.76 6.06
C LEU A 129 -14.83 4.44 4.57
N CYS A 130 -13.98 4.99 3.70
CA CYS A 130 -14.02 4.75 2.26
C CYS A 130 -13.76 3.27 1.92
N ALA A 131 -12.79 2.66 2.60
CA ALA A 131 -12.49 1.24 2.43
C ALA A 131 -13.66 0.37 2.89
N ALA A 132 -14.17 0.56 4.11
CA ALA A 132 -15.29 -0.22 4.62
C ALA A 132 -16.56 -0.03 3.76
N ARG A 133 -16.86 1.21 3.34
CA ARG A 133 -17.99 1.51 2.45
C ARG A 133 -17.97 0.66 1.18
N ARG A 134 -16.80 0.48 0.57
CA ARG A 134 -16.65 -0.27 -0.69
C ARG A 134 -16.55 -1.77 -0.47
N PHE A 135 -15.80 -2.20 0.52
CA PHE A 135 -15.27 -3.56 0.58
C PHE A 135 -15.79 -4.41 1.74
N LEU A 136 -16.49 -3.83 2.73
CA LEU A 136 -17.22 -4.62 3.70
C LEU A 136 -18.50 -5.16 3.04
N LYS A 137 -18.70 -6.49 3.06
CA LYS A 137 -19.84 -7.15 2.41
C LYS A 137 -20.80 -7.84 3.39
N GLY A 138 -20.48 -7.84 4.68
CA GLY A 138 -21.30 -8.45 5.70
C GLY A 138 -20.63 -8.49 7.05
N TRP A 139 -21.38 -8.93 8.05
CA TRP A 139 -20.84 -9.40 9.31
C TRP A 139 -21.63 -10.59 9.84
N GLU A 140 -21.02 -11.34 10.73
CA GLU A 140 -21.64 -12.38 11.53
C GLU A 140 -21.58 -11.95 12.99
N ASN A 141 -22.62 -12.29 13.77
CA ASN A 141 -22.76 -11.88 15.18
C ASN A 141 -22.78 -10.35 15.40
N GLY A 142 -23.01 -9.59 14.33
CA GLY A 142 -23.09 -8.13 14.39
C GLY A 142 -24.36 -7.63 15.10
N PRO A 143 -24.51 -6.30 15.20
CA PRO A 143 -25.60 -5.68 15.96
C PRO A 143 -26.98 -5.86 15.30
N CYS A 144 -27.03 -6.08 13.99
CA CYS A 144 -28.26 -6.30 13.24
C CYS A 144 -28.00 -7.10 11.95
N GLU A 145 -29.04 -7.31 11.16
CA GLU A 145 -28.90 -7.77 9.77
C GLU A 145 -28.10 -6.74 8.96
N PHE A 146 -27.11 -7.21 8.20
CA PHE A 146 -26.29 -6.37 7.35
C PHE A 146 -27.02 -6.01 6.05
N ARG A 147 -26.89 -4.75 5.61
CA ARG A 147 -27.58 -4.25 4.40
C ARG A 147 -26.65 -3.42 3.54
N MET A 148 -26.77 -3.62 2.23
CA MET A 148 -26.13 -2.80 1.21
C MET A 148 -27.07 -1.68 0.77
N GLY A 149 -26.51 -0.53 0.43
CA GLY A 149 -27.22 0.57 -0.21
C GLY A 149 -27.54 0.25 -1.68
N ALA A 150 -28.39 1.07 -2.28
CA ALA A 150 -28.77 0.95 -3.69
C ALA A 150 -27.58 1.19 -4.65
N ASP A 151 -26.52 1.85 -4.18
CA ASP A 151 -25.26 2.08 -4.88
C ASP A 151 -24.29 0.87 -4.80
N GLY A 152 -24.71 -0.23 -4.17
CA GLY A 152 -23.86 -1.40 -3.98
C GLY A 152 -22.74 -1.20 -2.96
N MET A 153 -22.84 -0.15 -2.12
CA MET A 153 -21.90 0.16 -1.04
C MET A 153 -22.56 0.06 0.34
N VAL A 154 -21.76 -0.01 1.40
CA VAL A 154 -22.26 0.01 2.77
C VAL A 154 -22.77 1.42 3.08
N PRO A 155 -24.05 1.58 3.45
CA PRO A 155 -24.61 2.90 3.73
C PRO A 155 -24.09 3.43 5.08
N ASN A 156 -24.14 4.75 5.27
CA ASN A 156 -23.58 5.41 6.46
C ASN A 156 -24.22 4.91 7.76
N GLU A 157 -25.51 4.57 7.73
CA GLU A 157 -26.26 4.02 8.85
C GLU A 157 -25.65 2.70 9.32
N MET A 158 -25.20 1.84 8.39
CA MET A 158 -24.53 0.58 8.73
C MET A 158 -23.10 0.81 9.24
N LEU A 159 -22.37 1.77 8.67
CA LEU A 159 -21.02 2.13 9.15
C LEU A 159 -21.05 2.68 10.58
N ASN A 160 -22.08 3.45 10.94
CA ASN A 160 -22.27 4.00 12.28
C ASN A 160 -22.52 2.94 13.36
N LEU A 161 -22.90 1.71 12.97
CA LEU A 161 -23.06 0.58 13.89
C LEU A 161 -21.73 -0.12 14.21
N ILE A 162 -20.68 0.18 13.46
CA ILE A 162 -19.35 -0.41 13.65
C ILE A 162 -18.58 0.43 14.67
N PRO A 163 -18.12 -0.15 15.78
CA PRO A 163 -17.31 0.57 16.76
C PRO A 163 -16.06 1.20 16.12
N PRO A 164 -15.64 2.41 16.51
CA PRO A 164 -14.54 3.12 15.84
C PRO A 164 -13.24 2.32 15.77
N ALA A 165 -12.91 1.56 16.82
CA ALA A 165 -11.73 0.69 16.85
C ALA A 165 -11.83 -0.47 15.83
N ASP A 166 -13.01 -1.07 15.68
CA ASP A 166 -13.25 -2.13 14.68
C ASP A 166 -13.16 -1.54 13.27
N LEU A 167 -13.74 -0.35 13.04
CA LEU A 167 -13.70 0.31 11.74
C LEU A 167 -12.26 0.64 11.30
N LEU A 168 -11.43 1.14 12.21
CA LEU A 168 -10.01 1.38 11.94
C LEU A 168 -9.26 0.08 11.61
N ALA A 169 -9.53 -1.00 12.34
CA ALA A 169 -8.94 -2.32 12.10
C ALA A 169 -9.35 -2.89 10.74
N ILE A 170 -10.64 -2.80 10.39
CA ILE A 170 -11.19 -3.18 9.09
C ILE A 170 -10.53 -2.38 7.96
N GLY A 171 -10.45 -1.05 8.09
CA GLY A 171 -9.82 -0.18 7.11
C GLY A 171 -8.35 -0.54 6.86
N THR A 172 -7.62 -0.77 7.95
CA THR A 172 -6.21 -1.21 7.89
C THR A 172 -6.07 -2.54 7.17
N GLU A 173 -6.91 -3.52 7.49
CA GLU A 173 -6.86 -4.84 6.86
C GLU A 173 -7.26 -4.79 5.38
N LEU A 174 -8.30 -4.04 5.04
CA LEU A 174 -8.70 -3.80 3.65
C LEU A 174 -7.57 -3.15 2.86
N ARG A 175 -6.90 -2.14 3.42
CA ARG A 175 -5.74 -1.51 2.79
C ARG A 175 -4.60 -2.49 2.58
N ARG A 176 -4.32 -3.35 3.56
CA ARG A 176 -3.31 -4.41 3.44
C ARG A 176 -3.64 -5.37 2.30
N MET A 177 -4.92 -5.74 2.13
CA MET A 177 -5.35 -6.59 1.01
C MET A 177 -5.28 -5.89 -0.36
N MET A 178 -5.48 -4.57 -0.42
CA MET A 178 -5.39 -3.77 -1.66
C MET A 178 -3.95 -3.58 -2.16
N TYR A 179 -3.01 -3.49 -1.24
CA TYR A 179 -1.60 -3.21 -1.52
C TYR A 179 -0.75 -4.28 -0.82
N LEU A 180 -0.49 -5.38 -1.55
CA LEU A 180 0.46 -6.42 -1.13
C LEU A 180 1.80 -5.77 -0.80
N ARG A 181 2.45 -6.22 0.27
CA ARG A 181 3.80 -5.79 0.55
C ARG A 181 4.75 -6.39 -0.51
N PRO A 182 5.82 -5.68 -0.91
CA PRO A 182 6.82 -6.23 -1.83
C PRO A 182 7.42 -7.58 -1.37
N GLU A 183 7.42 -7.84 -0.06
CA GLU A 183 7.84 -9.10 0.55
C GLU A 183 6.85 -10.26 0.31
N GLU A 184 5.55 -9.95 0.22
CA GLU A 184 4.47 -10.91 -0.03
C GLU A 184 4.34 -11.25 -1.52
N GLU A 185 4.78 -10.37 -2.42
CA GLU A 185 4.81 -10.62 -3.87
C GLU A 185 5.76 -11.77 -4.27
N LYS A 186 6.80 -12.03 -3.48
CA LYS A 186 7.83 -13.04 -3.77
C LYS A 186 7.48 -14.46 -3.32
N ASN A 187 6.44 -14.62 -2.49
CA ASN A 187 5.99 -15.92 -1.97
C ASN A 187 4.93 -16.60 -2.84
N SER A 188 4.66 -16.07 -4.04
CA SER A 188 3.84 -16.76 -5.03
C SER A 188 4.66 -17.88 -5.69
N SER A 189 4.72 -19.04 -5.05
CA SER A 189 5.28 -20.26 -5.65
C SER A 189 4.67 -20.45 -7.05
N ALA A 190 5.53 -20.68 -8.05
CA ALA A 190 5.08 -20.95 -9.41
C ALA A 190 4.07 -22.11 -9.40
N PRO A 191 3.00 -22.06 -10.22
CA PRO A 191 2.08 -23.18 -10.32
C PRO A 191 2.87 -24.44 -10.65
N SER A 192 2.69 -25.48 -9.83
CA SER A 192 3.24 -26.82 -10.07
C SER A 192 2.92 -27.21 -11.51
N SER A 193 3.95 -27.41 -12.32
CA SER A 193 3.77 -27.94 -13.67
C SER A 193 3.21 -29.35 -13.54
N SER A 194 1.93 -29.53 -13.83
CA SER A 194 1.41 -30.87 -14.11
C SER A 194 2.14 -31.38 -15.34
N GLU A 195 2.91 -32.47 -15.19
CA GLU A 195 3.52 -33.17 -16.32
C GLU A 195 2.45 -33.53 -17.35
N PRO A 196 2.64 -33.24 -18.65
CA PRO A 196 1.78 -33.79 -19.67
C PRO A 196 2.16 -35.26 -19.84
N ASP A 197 1.27 -36.16 -19.40
CA ASP A 197 1.28 -37.57 -19.76
C ASP A 197 1.09 -37.71 -21.28
N ARG A 198 2.19 -37.57 -22.02
CA ARG A 198 2.28 -37.91 -23.45
C ARG A 198 2.82 -39.33 -23.56
N ARG A 199 1.92 -40.31 -23.49
CA ARG A 199 2.10 -41.57 -24.20
C ARG A 199 2.10 -41.28 -25.70
N ILE A 200 3.29 -41.13 -26.27
CA ILE A 200 3.47 -41.27 -27.72
C ILE A 200 3.83 -42.75 -27.94
N LEU A 201 2.90 -43.47 -28.57
CA LEU A 201 3.12 -44.79 -29.15
C LEU A 201 4.15 -44.66 -30.26
N SER A 202 5.21 -45.45 -30.15
CA SER A 202 6.23 -45.65 -31.18
C SER A 202 5.66 -46.53 -32.30
N GLU A 203 5.69 -46.08 -33.55
CA GLU A 203 5.86 -46.95 -34.73
C GLU A 203 6.66 -46.23 -35.83
N ASP A 204 7.38 -47.06 -36.58
CA ASP A 204 8.56 -46.80 -37.39
C ASP A 204 8.40 -45.89 -38.62
N GLY A 205 9.46 -45.15 -38.97
CA GLY A 205 9.48 -44.33 -40.19
C GLY A 205 10.81 -43.64 -40.54
N LYS A 206 11.86 -44.44 -40.78
CA LYS A 206 13.10 -44.19 -41.56
C LYS A 206 13.65 -42.75 -41.76
N ALA A 207 14.82 -42.56 -41.16
CA ALA A 207 16.00 -41.75 -41.49
C ALA A 207 16.08 -41.02 -42.85
N GLN A 208 16.52 -39.75 -42.78
CA GLN A 208 17.56 -39.21 -43.68
C GLN A 208 18.48 -38.23 -42.91
N ALA A 209 19.78 -38.48 -43.05
CA ALA A 209 20.86 -37.72 -42.44
C ALA A 209 21.40 -36.67 -43.43
N ALA A 210 21.77 -35.48 -42.92
CA ALA A 210 22.79 -34.64 -43.57
C ALA A 210 23.47 -33.65 -42.59
N LYS A 211 24.72 -33.98 -42.26
CA LYS A 211 25.93 -33.13 -42.18
C LYS A 211 25.97 -31.83 -41.36
N ALA A 212 26.64 -31.95 -40.21
CA ALA A 212 27.85 -31.24 -39.75
C ALA A 212 28.28 -29.87 -40.33
N GLY A 213 28.63 -28.96 -39.40
CA GLY A 213 29.54 -27.79 -39.54
C GLY A 213 29.26 -26.77 -38.41
N SER A 214 29.89 -26.82 -37.24
CA SER A 214 31.24 -26.37 -36.83
C SER A 214 31.54 -24.86 -36.99
N SER A 215 31.63 -24.17 -35.83
CA SER A 215 32.50 -23.03 -35.42
C SER A 215 32.49 -21.73 -36.28
N THR A 216 32.74 -20.49 -35.81
CA THR A 216 33.60 -19.96 -34.73
C THR A 216 33.23 -18.49 -34.46
N GLN A 217 33.58 -18.00 -33.26
CA GLN A 217 33.69 -16.60 -32.83
C GLN A 217 34.51 -15.67 -33.77
N GLY A 218 34.24 -14.36 -33.68
CA GLY A 218 35.16 -13.29 -34.12
C GLY A 218 34.58 -11.89 -33.84
N GLN A 219 34.82 -11.34 -32.65
CA GLN A 219 35.75 -10.23 -32.37
C GLN A 219 35.38 -8.82 -32.89
N VAL A 220 35.02 -7.98 -31.92
CA VAL A 220 35.52 -6.62 -31.62
C VAL A 220 36.41 -5.94 -32.68
N ARG A 221 36.03 -4.72 -33.07
CA ARG A 221 36.97 -3.68 -33.51
C ARG A 221 36.73 -2.36 -32.78
N LYS A 222 37.73 -1.98 -31.97
CA LYS A 222 38.03 -0.60 -31.56
C LYS A 222 38.62 0.15 -32.76
N SER A 223 38.25 1.41 -32.93
CA SER A 223 39.05 2.40 -33.67
C SER A 223 39.03 3.73 -32.93
N SER A 224 40.17 4.04 -32.33
CA SER A 224 40.57 5.34 -31.77
C SER A 224 41.32 6.18 -32.82
N LYS A 225 41.48 7.48 -32.52
CA LYS A 225 42.38 8.51 -33.13
C LYS A 225 41.83 9.24 -34.38
N LYS A 226 42.05 10.54 -34.62
CA LYS A 226 42.95 11.57 -34.01
C LYS A 226 42.58 12.99 -34.54
N THR A 227 42.71 14.00 -33.68
CA THR A 227 43.29 15.38 -33.84
C THR A 227 43.01 16.32 -35.03
N ARG A 228 42.79 17.59 -34.63
CA ARG A 228 43.17 18.92 -35.21
C ARG A 228 42.44 19.31 -36.51
N ASP A 229 42.03 20.56 -36.72
CA ASP A 229 42.53 21.87 -36.23
C ASP A 229 41.60 22.65 -35.29
#